data_AF-A0A0C2FSV7-F1
#
_entry.id   AF-A0A0C2FSV7-F1
#
_cell.length_a   1.000
_cell.length_b   1.000
_cell.length_c   1.000
_cell.angle_alpha   90.00
_cell.angle_beta   90.00
_cell.angle_gamma   90.00
#
_symmetry.space_group_name_H-M   'P 1'
#
loop_
_entity.id
_entity.type
_entity.pdbx_description
1 polymer ?
#
loop_
_entity_poly.entity_id
_entity_poly.type
_entity_poly.pdbx_seq_one_letter_code
_entity_poly.pdbx_strand_id
1 'polypeptide(L)'
;MQRVVVVLSSLFVFANAGAFTDMNCTNGDTTTPKFAPPATACNDKYATASCAQLFGTAVVAGGTTDRDVKCNTDANGISEDVKQLAISVCAKHCGYCCETPEYDCTNKQFPRTNCATVTAAQCSDSTWRPILAEDCPNVCGFCLA
;
A
#
# COMPACT_ATOMS: atom_id res chain seq x y z
N MET A 1 53.73 -8.45 -33.25
CA MET A 1 52.30 -8.34 -33.62
C MET A 1 51.64 -9.61 -33.10
N GLN A 2 50.58 -9.67 -32.29
CA GLN A 2 49.61 -8.74 -31.73
C GLN A 2 49.11 -9.43 -30.44
N ARG A 3 49.06 -8.74 -29.29
CA ARG A 3 48.52 -9.30 -28.04
C ARG A 3 46.99 -9.21 -28.08
N VAL A 4 46.28 -10.33 -27.91
CA VAL A 4 44.82 -10.36 -27.83
C VAL A 4 44.42 -10.18 -26.36
N VAL A 5 43.75 -9.07 -26.05
CA VAL A 5 43.17 -8.78 -24.73
C VAL A 5 41.67 -9.03 -24.84
N VAL A 6 41.16 -10.01 -24.08
CA VAL A 6 39.72 -10.29 -23.99
C VAL A 6 39.14 -9.42 -22.88
N VAL A 7 38.32 -8.44 -23.25
CA VAL A 7 37.59 -7.59 -22.30
C VAL A 7 36.23 -8.23 -22.05
N LEU A 8 36.02 -8.81 -20.86
CA LEU A 8 34.68 -9.18 -20.38
C LEU A 8 33.94 -7.92 -19.92
N SER A 9 33.02 -7.44 -20.74
CA SER A 9 32.10 -6.36 -20.38
C SER A 9 30.93 -6.93 -19.58
N SER A 10 30.95 -6.81 -18.26
CA SER A 10 29.81 -7.10 -17.40
C SER A 10 28.71 -6.04 -17.62
N LEU A 11 27.61 -6.44 -18.24
CA LEU A 11 26.36 -5.68 -18.28
C LEU A 11 25.76 -5.64 -16.87
N PHE A 12 26.04 -4.56 -16.14
CA PHE A 12 25.30 -4.25 -14.92
C PHE A 12 23.90 -3.78 -15.32
N VAL A 13 22.91 -4.68 -15.19
CA VAL A 13 21.51 -4.29 -15.25
C VAL A 13 21.21 -3.56 -13.94
N PHE A 14 21.24 -2.23 -13.97
CA PHE A 14 20.67 -1.43 -12.90
C PHE A 14 19.15 -1.61 -12.96
N ALA A 15 18.61 -2.51 -12.15
CA ALA A 15 17.21 -2.50 -11.83
C ALA A 15 16.96 -1.19 -11.05
N ASN A 16 16.51 -0.16 -11.74
CA ASN A 16 15.90 0.98 -11.08
C ASN A 16 14.66 0.41 -10.37
N ALA A 17 14.77 0.12 -9.08
CA ALA A 17 13.58 0.06 -8.24
C ALA A 17 12.97 1.47 -8.35
N GLY A 18 11.95 1.61 -9.19
CA GLY A 18 11.29 2.90 -9.38
C GLY A 18 10.88 3.42 -8.02
N ALA A 19 11.30 4.64 -7.70
CA ALA A 19 10.85 5.31 -6.50
C ALA A 19 9.33 5.36 -6.50
N PHE A 20 8.71 5.19 -5.33
CA PHE A 20 7.26 5.38 -5.21
C PHE A 20 6.92 6.80 -5.64
N THR A 21 5.98 6.91 -6.56
CA THR A 21 5.45 8.18 -7.09
C THR A 21 4.43 8.80 -6.13
N ASP A 22 3.78 7.96 -5.32
CA ASP A 22 2.88 8.35 -4.24
C ASP A 22 3.25 7.62 -2.95
N MET A 23 3.64 8.38 -1.93
CA MET A 23 4.08 7.87 -0.62
C MET A 23 2.91 7.57 0.34
N ASN A 24 1.66 7.78 -0.07
CA ASN A 24 0.50 7.45 0.77
C ASN A 24 0.44 5.94 1.04
N CYS A 25 0.07 5.59 2.27
CA CYS A 25 0.08 4.22 2.78
C CYS A 25 1.44 3.50 2.72
N THR A 26 2.55 4.23 2.75
CA THR A 26 3.90 3.65 2.83
C THR A 26 4.50 3.78 4.23
N ASN A 27 5.68 3.18 4.44
CA ASN A 27 6.48 3.34 5.66
C ASN A 27 7.13 4.74 5.80
N GLY A 28 6.96 5.64 4.82
CA GLY A 28 7.55 6.98 4.84
C GLY A 28 9.07 7.03 4.59
N ASP A 29 9.71 5.88 4.33
CA ASP A 29 11.13 5.82 3.98
C ASP A 29 11.30 6.13 2.49
N THR A 30 12.02 7.20 2.17
CA THR A 30 12.25 7.64 0.79
C THR A 30 13.37 6.87 0.08
N THR A 31 14.14 6.07 0.81
CA THR A 31 15.26 5.26 0.28
C THR A 31 14.85 3.82 0.06
N THR A 32 14.06 3.26 0.96
CA THR A 32 13.49 1.91 0.85
C THR A 32 11.97 1.93 1.06
N PRO A 33 11.22 2.61 0.18
CA PRO A 33 9.78 2.71 0.31
C PRO A 33 9.15 1.32 0.19
N LYS A 34 8.21 1.05 1.09
CA LYS A 34 7.36 -0.14 1.04
C LYS A 34 5.95 0.21 1.50
N PHE A 35 4.97 -0.55 1.01
CA PHE A 35 3.62 -0.45 1.53
C PHE A 35 3.56 -0.78 3.02
N ALA A 36 2.95 0.10 3.80
CA ALA A 36 2.67 -0.13 5.21
C ALA A 36 1.55 -1.19 5.34
N PRO A 37 1.48 -1.92 6.47
CA PRO A 37 0.40 -2.88 6.71
C PRO A 37 -1.02 -2.39 6.40
N PRO A 38 -1.44 -1.14 6.74
CA PRO A 38 -2.78 -0.67 6.44
C PRO A 38 -3.05 -0.43 4.94
N ALA A 39 -2.04 -0.45 4.06
CA ALA A 39 -2.23 -0.23 2.62
C ALA A 39 -3.12 -1.28 1.94
N THR A 40 -3.16 -2.50 2.49
CA THR A 40 -3.89 -3.64 1.93
C THR A 40 -4.81 -4.32 2.95
N ALA A 41 -5.16 -3.63 4.04
CA ALA A 41 -5.90 -4.20 5.16
C ALA A 41 -7.41 -4.29 4.93
N CYS A 42 -7.96 -3.43 4.07
CA CYS A 42 -9.36 -3.43 3.65
C CYS A 42 -9.63 -4.48 2.56
N ASN A 43 -10.89 -4.58 2.12
CA ASN A 43 -11.28 -5.36 0.94
C ASN A 43 -11.66 -4.43 -0.20
N ASP A 44 -11.36 -4.85 -1.43
CA ASP A 44 -11.87 -4.18 -2.62
C ASP A 44 -13.39 -4.34 -2.70
N LYS A 45 -14.07 -3.32 -3.22
CA LYS A 45 -15.51 -3.38 -3.52
C LYS A 45 -15.76 -4.23 -4.76
N TYR A 46 -14.84 -4.20 -5.72
CA TYR A 46 -14.91 -5.02 -6.93
C TYR A 46 -14.06 -6.30 -6.81
N ALA A 47 -14.41 -7.31 -7.60
CA ALA A 47 -13.64 -8.53 -7.68
C ALA A 47 -12.22 -8.25 -8.22
N THR A 48 -11.24 -9.06 -7.80
CA THR A 48 -9.84 -8.92 -8.20
C THR A 48 -9.64 -8.81 -9.70
N ALA A 49 -10.39 -9.60 -10.50
CA ALA A 49 -10.30 -9.53 -11.96
C ALA A 49 -10.74 -8.15 -12.49
N SER A 50 -11.81 -7.57 -11.95
CA SER A 50 -12.28 -6.24 -12.34
C SER A 50 -11.29 -5.15 -11.93
N CYS A 51 -10.73 -5.22 -10.70
CA CYS A 51 -9.69 -4.31 -10.28
C CYS A 51 -8.43 -4.42 -11.16
N ALA A 52 -8.06 -5.62 -11.58
CA ALA A 52 -6.95 -5.82 -12.51
C ALA A 52 -7.22 -5.22 -13.90
N GLN A 53 -8.45 -5.28 -14.40
CA GLN A 53 -8.81 -4.63 -15.67
C GLN A 53 -8.73 -3.09 -15.56
N LEU A 54 -9.23 -2.53 -14.48
CA LEU A 54 -9.27 -1.08 -14.26
C LEU A 54 -7.88 -0.51 -13.93
N PHE A 55 -7.17 -1.15 -13.01
CA PHE A 55 -5.98 -0.61 -12.35
C PHE A 55 -4.70 -1.39 -12.61
N GLY A 56 -4.73 -2.45 -13.42
CA GLY A 56 -3.52 -3.19 -13.78
C GLY A 56 -3.01 -4.08 -12.63
N THR A 57 -1.72 -4.00 -12.32
CA THR A 57 -1.08 -4.92 -11.36
C THR A 57 -1.41 -4.55 -9.93
N ALA A 58 -1.86 -5.54 -9.15
CA ALA A 58 -2.12 -5.33 -7.72
C ALA A 58 -0.81 -5.08 -6.96
N VAL A 59 -0.88 -4.23 -5.94
CA VAL A 59 0.23 -4.06 -4.99
C VAL A 59 0.46 -5.35 -4.19
N VAL A 60 1.68 -5.51 -3.70
CA VAL A 60 2.03 -6.59 -2.77
C VAL A 60 2.14 -5.99 -1.36
N ALA A 61 1.52 -6.63 -0.38
CA ALA A 61 1.63 -6.23 1.03
C ALA A 61 3.09 -6.22 1.47
N GLY A 62 3.59 -5.08 1.98
CA GLY A 62 5.00 -4.89 2.32
C GLY A 62 5.95 -4.87 1.12
N GLY A 63 5.42 -4.85 -0.11
CA GLY A 63 6.19 -4.80 -1.34
C GLY A 63 6.89 -3.46 -1.53
N THR A 64 8.01 -3.49 -2.24
CA THR A 64 8.88 -2.33 -2.55
C THR A 64 8.74 -1.87 -4.00
N THR A 65 7.70 -2.32 -4.69
CA THR A 65 7.34 -1.89 -6.03
C THR A 65 6.17 -0.95 -5.91
N ASP A 66 6.24 0.21 -6.54
CA ASP A 66 5.14 1.17 -6.54
C ASP A 66 3.85 0.55 -7.12
N ARG A 67 2.71 1.17 -6.81
CA ARG A 67 1.43 0.83 -7.41
C ARG A 67 1.48 1.03 -8.93
N ASP A 68 0.63 0.30 -9.63
CA ASP A 68 0.44 0.52 -11.07
C ASP A 68 0.02 1.97 -11.31
N VAL A 69 0.58 2.62 -12.34
CA VAL A 69 0.29 4.02 -12.66
C VAL A 69 -1.21 4.26 -12.83
N LYS A 70 -1.98 3.25 -13.28
CA LYS A 70 -3.43 3.37 -13.42
C LYS A 70 -4.16 3.62 -12.10
N CYS A 71 -3.54 3.35 -10.95
CA CYS A 71 -4.12 3.60 -9.63
C CYS A 71 -4.19 5.09 -9.27
N ASN A 72 -3.41 5.96 -9.92
CA ASN A 72 -3.32 7.37 -9.53
C ASN A 72 -3.00 8.33 -10.68
N THR A 73 -2.88 7.85 -11.91
CA THR A 73 -2.43 8.64 -13.07
C THR A 73 -3.48 8.60 -14.18
N ASP A 74 -3.71 9.75 -14.82
CA ASP A 74 -4.43 9.88 -16.09
C ASP A 74 -3.49 10.35 -17.23
N ALA A 75 -4.07 10.75 -18.37
CA ALA A 75 -3.29 11.21 -19.53
C ALA A 75 -2.39 12.43 -19.24
N ASN A 76 -2.63 13.17 -18.17
CA ASN A 76 -1.92 14.39 -17.77
C ASN A 76 -0.95 14.18 -16.60
N GLY A 77 -0.83 12.95 -16.06
CA GLY A 77 -0.01 12.65 -14.89
C GLY A 77 -0.86 12.30 -13.66
N ILE A 78 -0.31 12.51 -12.46
CA ILE A 78 -0.99 12.18 -11.20
C ILE A 78 -2.32 12.93 -11.11
N SER A 79 -3.39 12.19 -10.84
CA SER A 79 -4.76 12.62 -10.88
C SER A 79 -5.48 12.21 -9.60
N GLU A 80 -5.91 13.19 -8.82
CA GLU A 80 -6.66 12.94 -7.59
C GLU A 80 -8.01 12.26 -7.87
N ASP A 81 -8.65 12.54 -9.01
CA ASP A 81 -9.90 11.89 -9.37
C ASP A 81 -9.71 10.38 -9.61
N VAL A 82 -8.62 9.98 -10.28
CA VAL A 82 -8.28 8.57 -10.49
C VAL A 82 -7.95 7.90 -9.15
N LYS A 83 -7.18 8.59 -8.29
CA LYS A 83 -6.84 8.10 -6.96
C LYS A 83 -8.08 7.91 -6.09
N GLN A 84 -9.00 8.87 -6.07
CA GLN A 84 -10.27 8.75 -5.33
C GLN A 84 -11.15 7.63 -5.88
N LEU A 85 -11.15 7.42 -7.21
CA LEU A 85 -11.81 6.25 -7.78
C LEU A 85 -11.17 4.96 -7.26
N ALA A 86 -9.84 4.84 -7.29
CA ALA A 86 -9.12 3.68 -6.77
C ALA A 86 -9.42 3.43 -5.29
N ILE A 87 -9.38 4.47 -4.44
CA ILE A 87 -9.76 4.40 -3.02
C ILE A 87 -11.21 3.88 -2.86
N SER A 88 -12.15 4.37 -3.66
CA SER A 88 -13.57 4.04 -3.49
C SER A 88 -13.96 2.64 -3.97
N VAL A 89 -13.22 2.03 -4.91
CA VAL A 89 -13.64 0.75 -5.53
C VAL A 89 -12.62 -0.38 -5.39
N CYS A 90 -11.32 -0.08 -5.38
CA CYS A 90 -10.24 -1.07 -5.43
C CYS A 90 -9.04 -0.65 -4.55
N ALA A 91 -9.32 -0.15 -3.34
CA ALA A 91 -8.30 0.38 -2.45
C ALA A 91 -7.23 -0.65 -2.07
N LYS A 92 -7.59 -1.92 -1.86
CA LYS A 92 -6.62 -2.97 -1.55
C LYS A 92 -5.74 -3.26 -2.76
N HIS A 93 -6.33 -3.37 -3.95
CA HIS A 93 -5.60 -3.61 -5.19
C HIS A 93 -4.56 -2.51 -5.46
N CYS A 94 -4.91 -1.25 -5.18
CA CYS A 94 -4.05 -0.08 -5.41
C CYS A 94 -3.21 0.37 -4.20
N GLY A 95 -3.27 -0.34 -3.08
CA GLY A 95 -2.48 -0.01 -1.89
C GLY A 95 -2.92 1.29 -1.19
N TYR A 96 -4.21 1.56 -1.19
CA TYR A 96 -4.84 2.76 -0.64
C TYR A 96 -5.79 2.49 0.52
N CYS A 97 -5.81 1.28 1.09
CA CYS A 97 -6.73 0.99 2.19
C CYS A 97 -6.58 1.95 3.39
N CYS A 98 -5.39 2.51 3.64
CA CYS A 98 -5.20 3.47 4.73
C CYS A 98 -5.91 4.81 4.52
N GLU A 99 -6.33 5.11 3.28
CA GLU A 99 -7.06 6.33 2.89
C GLU A 99 -8.57 6.07 2.78
N THR A 100 -9.02 4.84 3.05
CA THR A 100 -10.46 4.55 3.09
C THR A 100 -11.06 5.07 4.40
N PRO A 101 -12.32 5.55 4.41
CA PRO A 101 -12.92 6.15 5.60
C PRO A 101 -12.91 5.25 6.84
N GLU A 102 -12.96 3.93 6.65
CA GLU A 102 -12.89 2.94 7.72
C GLU A 102 -11.52 2.90 8.41
N TYR A 103 -10.45 3.27 7.71
CA TYR A 103 -9.07 3.23 8.18
C TYR A 103 -8.46 4.63 8.37
N ASP A 104 -9.05 5.68 7.79
CA ASP A 104 -8.52 7.06 7.82
C ASP A 104 -8.90 7.81 9.12
N CYS A 105 -8.28 7.39 10.21
CA CYS A 105 -8.28 8.13 11.47
C CYS A 105 -6.96 7.90 12.22
N THR A 106 -6.75 8.59 13.33
CA THR A 106 -5.55 8.38 14.15
C THR A 106 -5.82 7.38 15.27
N ASN A 107 -4.85 6.51 15.55
CA ASN A 107 -4.87 5.68 16.77
C ASN A 107 -4.79 6.57 18.02
N LYS A 108 -5.23 6.03 19.17
CA LYS A 108 -5.08 6.71 20.45
C LYS A 108 -3.60 6.98 20.73
N GLN A 109 -3.27 8.16 21.26
CA GLN A 109 -1.89 8.53 21.55
C GLN A 109 -1.22 7.58 22.57
N PHE A 110 -2.00 7.10 23.54
CA PHE A 110 -1.57 6.15 24.57
C PHE A 110 -2.52 4.95 24.59
N PRO A 111 -2.39 4.02 23.64
CA PRO A 111 -3.22 2.84 23.57
C PRO A 111 -2.82 1.83 24.65
N ARG A 112 -3.76 1.00 25.10
CA ARG A 112 -3.48 -0.10 26.06
C ARG A 112 -2.66 -1.21 25.40
N THR A 113 -2.72 -1.32 24.08
CA THR A 113 -1.97 -2.28 23.27
C THR A 113 -1.11 -1.57 22.24
N ASN A 114 0.00 -2.19 21.82
CA ASN A 114 0.81 -1.64 20.75
C ASN A 114 0.11 -1.84 19.40
N CYS A 115 -0.44 -0.76 18.82
CA CYS A 115 -1.16 -0.82 17.55
C CYS A 115 -0.30 -1.38 16.40
N ALA A 116 1.03 -1.25 16.46
CA ALA A 116 1.94 -1.80 15.45
C ALA A 116 2.03 -3.35 15.47
N THR A 117 1.61 -3.99 16.57
CA THR A 117 1.61 -5.46 16.70
C THR A 117 0.22 -6.08 16.50
N VAL A 118 -0.80 -5.26 16.27
CA VAL A 118 -2.17 -5.76 16.05
C VAL A 118 -2.24 -6.49 14.72
N THR A 119 -2.78 -7.70 14.76
CA THR A 119 -2.96 -8.57 13.59
C THR A 119 -4.39 -8.49 13.06
N ALA A 120 -4.59 -8.82 11.78
CA ALA A 120 -5.92 -8.91 11.19
C ALA A 120 -6.85 -9.91 11.91
N ALA A 121 -6.27 -10.97 12.48
CA ALA A 121 -7.00 -11.94 13.30
C ALA A 121 -7.55 -11.29 14.58
N GLN A 122 -6.77 -10.43 15.25
CA GLN A 122 -7.24 -9.68 16.42
C GLN A 122 -8.33 -8.67 16.03
N CYS A 123 -8.22 -8.01 14.87
CA CYS A 123 -9.29 -7.13 14.39
C CYS A 123 -10.61 -7.86 14.14
N SER A 124 -10.55 -9.15 13.80
CA SER A 124 -11.74 -9.99 13.54
C SER A 124 -12.29 -10.67 14.80
N ASP A 125 -11.56 -10.65 15.91
CA ASP A 125 -11.96 -11.26 17.17
C ASP A 125 -12.86 -10.31 17.98
N SER A 126 -14.08 -10.77 18.27
CA SER A 126 -15.06 -10.01 19.06
C SER A 126 -14.56 -9.63 20.46
N THR A 127 -13.64 -10.41 21.02
CA THR A 127 -13.02 -10.16 22.33
C THR A 127 -12.14 -8.91 22.30
N TRP A 128 -11.43 -8.70 21.18
CA TRP A 128 -10.50 -7.58 21.00
C TRP A 128 -11.20 -6.33 20.49
N ARG A 129 -12.33 -6.47 19.78
CA ARG A 129 -13.03 -5.36 19.13
C ARG A 129 -13.28 -4.14 20.04
N PRO A 130 -13.75 -4.27 21.30
CA PRO A 130 -13.96 -3.09 22.16
C PRO A 130 -12.67 -2.33 22.48
N ILE A 131 -11.56 -3.04 22.62
CA ILE A 131 -10.24 -2.43 22.91
C ILE A 131 -9.70 -1.78 21.64
N LEU A 132 -9.74 -2.48 20.51
CA LEU A 132 -9.13 -2.03 19.27
C LEU A 132 -9.90 -0.89 18.59
N ALA A 133 -11.23 -0.83 18.75
CA ALA A 133 -12.01 0.31 18.25
C ALA A 133 -11.68 1.62 18.98
N GLU A 134 -11.34 1.56 20.26
CA GLU A 134 -10.94 2.76 21.03
C GLU A 134 -9.46 3.09 20.84
N ASP A 135 -8.59 2.08 20.85
CA ASP A 135 -7.15 2.27 20.94
C ASP A 135 -6.46 2.32 19.57
N CYS A 136 -6.87 1.44 18.66
CA CYS A 136 -6.21 1.22 17.38
C CYS A 136 -7.18 1.20 16.18
N PRO A 137 -8.14 2.15 16.07
CA PRO A 137 -9.20 2.08 15.07
C PRO A 137 -8.68 2.06 13.64
N ASN A 138 -7.61 2.80 13.35
CA ASN A 138 -6.98 2.86 12.03
C ASN A 138 -6.50 1.48 11.56
N VAL A 139 -5.95 0.65 12.46
CA VAL A 139 -5.35 -0.64 12.07
C VAL A 139 -6.43 -1.67 11.70
N CYS A 140 -7.62 -1.54 12.29
CA CYS A 140 -8.70 -2.52 12.16
C CYS A 140 -9.87 -2.08 11.29
N GLY A 141 -9.84 -0.87 10.72
CA GLY A 141 -10.96 -0.39 9.92
C GLY A 141 -12.15 0.07 10.78
N PHE A 142 -11.90 0.61 11.98
CA PHE A 142 -12.94 1.03 12.94
C PHE A 142 -13.11 2.55 13.05
N CYS A 143 -12.60 3.33 12.10
CA CYS A 143 -12.69 4.80 12.13
C CYS A 143 -14.12 5.34 11.92
N LEU A 144 -15.05 4.53 11.41
CA LEU A 144 -16.48 4.86 11.28
C LEU A 144 -17.35 4.25 12.40
N ALA A 145 -16.74 3.60 13.40
CA ALA A 145 -17.45 2.84 14.42
C ALA A 145 -17.99 3.70 15.58
#